data_AF-A0A644Y6J8-F1
#
_entry.id   AF-A0A644Y6J8-F1
#
_cell.length_a   1.000
_cell.length_b   1.000
_cell.length_c   1.000
_cell.angle_alpha   90.00
_cell.angle_beta   90.00
_cell.angle_gamma   90.00
#
_symmetry.space_group_name_H-M   'P 1'
#
loop_
_entity.id
_entity.type
_entity.pdbx_description
1 polymer ?
#
loop_
_entity_poly.entity_id
_entity_poly.type
_entity_poly.pdbx_seq_one_letter_code
_entity_poly.pdbx_strand_id
1 'polypeptide(L)'
;MRVAQNLYESGFITYMRTDSTNLSQLAVNAAKQTITQLYGAEYSKPRQYATKTKGAQEAHEAIRPTYIANQEIEAGPQERKLYNLIWKRTVASQMSDAVIKRTQITINNDKNAEKFTASADRVLFDGFLKLYIESKDDEQDNEESTLLLPELIQGQKMNRIDITASEKYTQKPPRYTEASLVKKLEELGIGRPSTYAPTISTITQRGYIEKGDRPGSERKCVIISLSGDEIKRKEITETFGAEKSKLFPEDIGILVNDFLTENFEAIIDYGFTAKVEEDFDRIAEGKLIWNEVISQFYAPFHKTVEGTLQTSRPANAEKILGTDPKTGKTVLVRLGRFGPLAQIGESDDPEKRFMSLAKGQLIETITLQEALKLFELPRIVGEFEGEEILCASGRFGPYIKFKGTFISIGKANDPYTIDLDTCIELIHNHSKKESEKTIKSFPEKNIEILNGKFGAYIKFDGKNYKIPKGTDPKTLEVDTIMEIVHSAKPKKSK
;
A
#
# COMPACT_ATOMS: atom_id res chain seq x y z
N MET A 1 -4.18 14.67 -4.19
CA MET A 1 -4.62 15.54 -5.29
C MET A 1 -6.04 16.07 -5.17
N ARG A 2 -7.10 15.25 -5.05
CA ARG A 2 -8.50 15.76 -4.94
C ARG A 2 -8.70 16.81 -3.83
N VAL A 3 -8.14 16.58 -2.63
CA VAL A 3 -8.22 17.53 -1.51
C VAL A 3 -7.51 18.85 -1.85
N ALA A 4 -6.35 18.79 -2.51
CA ALA A 4 -5.61 19.98 -2.94
C ALA A 4 -6.38 20.76 -4.02
N GLN A 5 -7.04 20.07 -4.95
CA GLN A 5 -7.94 20.68 -5.95
C GLN A 5 -9.05 21.47 -5.24
N ASN A 6 -9.75 20.88 -4.27
CA ASN A 6 -10.80 21.56 -3.50
C ASN A 6 -10.25 22.81 -2.78
N LEU A 7 -9.07 22.71 -2.16
CA LEU A 7 -8.43 23.84 -1.47
C LEU A 7 -8.09 24.98 -2.45
N TYR A 8 -7.60 24.65 -3.65
CA TYR A 8 -7.31 25.63 -4.70
C TYR A 8 -8.57 26.30 -5.23
N GLU A 9 -9.59 25.52 -5.57
CA GLU A 9 -10.89 26.04 -6.07
C GLU A 9 -11.63 26.88 -5.03
N SER A 10 -11.41 26.60 -3.74
CA SER A 10 -11.92 27.40 -2.63
C SER A 10 -11.04 28.61 -2.27
N GLY A 11 -9.93 28.82 -2.99
CA GLY A 11 -9.05 29.97 -2.80
C GLY A 11 -8.15 29.91 -1.55
N PHE A 12 -7.95 28.74 -0.94
CA PHE A 12 -7.10 28.59 0.25
C PHE A 12 -5.62 28.41 -0.06
N ILE A 13 -5.29 27.81 -1.20
CA ILE A 13 -3.91 27.56 -1.63
C ILE A 13 -3.68 27.99 -3.08
N THR A 14 -2.42 28.16 -3.46
CA THR A 14 -2.00 28.32 -4.86
C THR A 14 -2.17 27.02 -5.67
N TYR A 15 -1.95 27.09 -6.98
CA TYR A 15 -2.15 25.96 -7.89
C TYR A 15 -1.28 24.76 -7.51
N MET A 16 -1.90 23.60 -7.33
CA MET A 16 -1.27 22.40 -6.76
C MET A 16 -0.53 21.50 -7.76
N ARG A 17 -0.54 21.84 -9.06
CA ARG A 17 0.23 21.11 -10.08
C ARG A 17 1.38 22.00 -10.53
N THR A 18 2.41 22.02 -9.72
CA THR A 18 3.61 22.83 -9.95
C THR A 18 4.83 22.02 -9.56
N ASP A 19 5.91 22.24 -10.31
CA ASP A 19 7.28 21.80 -10.05
C ASP A 19 8.10 22.93 -9.42
N SER A 20 7.52 24.13 -9.28
CA SER A 20 8.18 25.30 -8.71
C SER A 20 8.22 25.24 -7.19
N THR A 21 9.36 25.61 -6.63
CA THR A 21 9.53 25.84 -5.18
C THR A 21 9.66 27.32 -4.84
N ASN A 22 9.54 28.18 -5.84
CA ASN A 22 9.69 29.61 -5.70
C ASN A 22 8.51 30.23 -4.92
N LEU A 23 8.80 31.24 -4.10
CA LEU A 23 7.80 32.07 -3.44
C LEU A 23 7.92 33.50 -3.92
N SER A 24 6.78 34.10 -4.24
CA SER A 24 6.69 35.53 -4.57
C SER A 24 7.20 36.39 -3.43
N GLN A 25 7.73 37.57 -3.74
CA GLN A 25 8.22 38.49 -2.72
C GLN A 25 7.11 38.88 -1.72
N LEU A 26 5.85 38.95 -2.17
CA LEU A 26 4.69 39.16 -1.30
C LEU A 26 4.51 38.03 -0.30
N ALA A 27 4.60 36.77 -0.74
CA ALA A 27 4.48 35.61 0.13
C ALA A 27 5.65 35.53 1.14
N VAL A 28 6.88 35.79 0.69
CA VAL A 28 8.07 35.82 1.56
C VAL A 28 7.93 36.89 2.65
N ASN A 29 7.45 38.08 2.29
CA ASN A 29 7.24 39.17 3.25
C ASN A 29 6.09 38.85 4.23
N ALA A 30 5.00 38.25 3.77
CA ALA A 30 3.90 37.82 4.63
C ALA A 30 4.33 36.71 5.60
N ALA A 31 5.16 35.76 5.15
CA ALA A 31 5.75 34.74 6.01
C ALA A 31 6.67 35.38 7.08
N LYS A 32 7.53 36.34 6.69
CA LYS A 32 8.38 37.08 7.63
C LYS A 32 7.57 37.71 8.77
N GLN A 33 6.49 38.42 8.42
CA GLN A 33 5.61 39.06 9.40
C GLN A 33 4.94 38.03 10.31
N THR A 34 4.37 36.98 9.72
CA THR A 34 3.69 35.90 10.45
C THR A 34 4.65 35.20 11.44
N ILE A 35 5.88 34.90 11.01
CA ILE A 35 6.89 34.27 11.88
C ILE A 35 7.30 35.19 13.02
N THR A 36 7.55 36.47 12.71
CA THR A 36 7.95 37.45 13.73
C THR A 36 6.87 37.62 14.79
N GLN A 37 5.60 37.62 14.40
CA GLN A 37 4.46 37.75 15.31
C GLN A 37 4.24 36.49 16.17
N LEU A 38 4.39 35.29 15.61
CA LEU A 38 4.05 34.04 16.31
C LEU A 38 5.21 33.43 17.09
N TYR A 39 6.44 33.56 16.59
CA TYR A 39 7.61 32.87 17.13
C TYR A 39 8.71 33.80 17.62
N GLY A 40 8.73 35.06 17.16
CA GLY A 40 9.79 36.02 17.46
C GLY A 40 10.66 36.34 16.25
N ALA A 41 11.37 37.48 16.30
CA ALA A 41 12.19 37.96 15.20
C ALA A 41 13.37 37.04 14.89
N GLU A 42 13.92 36.39 15.92
CA GLU A 42 15.02 35.43 15.83
C GLU A 42 14.67 34.17 15.03
N TYR A 43 13.38 33.83 14.92
CA TYR A 43 12.90 32.71 14.12
C TYR A 43 12.71 33.06 12.65
N SER A 44 12.76 34.33 12.26
CA SER A 44 12.53 34.74 10.87
C SER A 44 13.83 34.86 10.09
N LYS A 45 13.95 34.07 9.02
CA LYS A 45 15.05 34.16 8.05
C LYS A 45 14.48 33.96 6.64
N PRO A 46 13.98 35.04 6.01
CA PRO A 46 13.44 34.99 4.65
C PRO A 46 14.44 34.42 3.65
N ARG A 47 13.98 33.54 2.77
CA ARG A 47 14.80 32.79 1.80
C ARG A 47 14.13 32.73 0.45
N GLN A 48 14.97 32.65 -0.58
CA GLN A 48 14.55 32.30 -1.92
C GLN A 48 15.07 30.90 -2.27
N TYR A 49 14.18 30.07 -2.77
CA TYR A 49 14.48 28.69 -3.18
C TYR A 49 14.37 28.59 -4.69
N ALA A 50 15.48 28.22 -5.33
CA ALA A 50 15.51 27.98 -6.76
C ALA A 50 14.91 26.60 -7.08
N THR A 51 14.09 26.54 -8.12
CA THR A 51 13.58 25.29 -8.67
C THR A 51 14.72 24.52 -9.33
N LYS A 52 14.92 23.26 -8.94
CA LYS A 52 16.02 22.41 -9.43
C LYS A 52 15.62 21.53 -10.61
N THR A 53 14.34 21.45 -10.92
CA THR A 53 13.79 20.59 -11.98
C THR A 53 14.04 21.23 -13.35
N LYS A 54 14.72 20.51 -14.25
CA LYS A 54 14.91 20.96 -15.64
C LYS A 54 13.56 21.01 -16.36
N GLY A 55 13.30 22.07 -17.11
CA GLY A 55 12.03 22.25 -17.83
C GLY A 55 10.85 22.68 -16.95
N ALA A 56 11.11 23.08 -15.71
CA ALA A 56 10.06 23.53 -14.82
C ALA A 56 9.26 24.69 -15.43
N GLN A 57 7.93 24.63 -15.33
CA GLN A 57 7.07 25.73 -15.78
C GLN A 57 7.20 26.89 -14.78
N GLU A 58 8.27 27.68 -14.91
CA GLU A 58 8.64 28.79 -14.02
C GLU A 58 7.56 29.90 -13.89
N ALA A 59 6.51 29.84 -14.70
CA ALA A 59 5.33 30.71 -14.59
C ALA A 59 4.48 30.43 -13.33
N HIS A 60 4.78 29.37 -12.57
CA HIS A 60 4.03 28.99 -11.38
C HIS A 60 4.83 29.19 -10.08
N GLU A 61 4.10 29.51 -9.02
CA GLU A 61 4.62 29.62 -7.65
C GLU A 61 4.44 28.28 -6.91
N ALA A 62 5.22 28.05 -5.85
CA ALA A 62 5.06 26.89 -4.99
C ALA A 62 3.65 26.75 -4.41
N ILE A 63 3.30 25.52 -4.00
CA ILE A 63 2.05 25.25 -3.27
C ILE A 63 2.15 25.86 -1.88
N ARG A 64 1.38 26.91 -1.63
CA ARG A 64 1.36 27.66 -0.37
C ARG A 64 -0.04 28.20 -0.05
N PRO A 65 -0.30 28.63 1.19
CA PRO A 65 -1.52 29.37 1.49
C PRO A 65 -1.62 30.65 0.65
N THR A 66 -2.82 30.98 0.19
CA THR A 66 -3.10 32.29 -0.43
C THR A 66 -2.88 33.42 0.57
N TYR A 67 -3.33 33.23 1.81
CA TYR A 67 -3.13 34.13 2.95
C TYR A 67 -2.36 33.42 4.07
N ILE A 68 -1.06 33.69 4.18
CA ILE A 68 -0.15 33.03 5.16
C ILE A 68 -0.51 33.38 6.61
N ALA A 69 -1.14 34.53 6.86
CA ALA A 69 -1.59 34.91 8.20
C ALA A 69 -2.68 33.97 8.75
N ASN A 70 -3.42 33.27 7.89
CA ASN A 70 -4.47 32.34 8.31
C ASN A 70 -3.82 31.00 8.68
N GLN A 71 -3.72 30.70 9.98
CA GLN A 71 -3.16 29.42 10.45
C GLN A 71 -4.14 28.26 10.23
N GLU A 72 -5.44 28.59 10.19
CA GLU A 72 -6.54 27.64 10.08
C GLU A 72 -7.54 28.13 9.03
N ILE A 73 -8.33 27.18 8.51
CA ILE A 73 -9.39 27.42 7.53
C ILE A 73 -10.67 26.71 7.96
N GLU A 74 -11.80 27.29 7.59
CA GLU A 74 -13.10 26.65 7.74
C GLU A 74 -13.35 25.71 6.56
N ALA A 75 -12.97 24.44 6.73
CA ALA A 75 -13.11 23.41 5.70
C ALA A 75 -13.30 22.02 6.32
N GLY A 76 -13.52 21.02 5.46
CA GLY A 76 -13.61 19.61 5.86
C GLY A 76 -12.36 19.12 6.62
N PRO A 77 -12.46 18.02 7.40
CA PRO A 77 -11.33 17.51 8.18
C PRO A 77 -10.09 17.17 7.32
N GLN A 78 -10.27 16.67 6.11
CA GLN A 78 -9.17 16.32 5.21
C GLN A 78 -8.50 17.57 4.62
N GLU A 79 -9.30 18.55 4.21
CA GLU A 79 -8.86 19.86 3.73
C GLU A 79 -8.06 20.60 4.80
N ARG A 80 -8.56 20.66 6.04
CA ARG A 80 -7.84 21.29 7.17
C ARG A 80 -6.50 20.62 7.44
N LYS A 81 -6.44 19.29 7.42
CA LYS A 81 -5.20 18.54 7.63
C LYS A 81 -4.16 18.83 6.54
N LEU A 82 -4.58 18.84 5.28
CA LEU A 82 -3.67 19.13 4.16
C LEU A 82 -3.25 20.61 4.15
N TYR A 83 -4.17 21.53 4.42
CA TYR A 83 -3.87 22.95 4.56
C TYR A 83 -2.84 23.20 5.66
N ASN A 84 -3.02 22.60 6.85
CA ASN A 84 -2.08 22.73 7.96
C ASN A 84 -0.67 22.24 7.57
N LEU A 85 -0.58 21.14 6.81
CA LEU A 85 0.70 20.65 6.29
C LEU A 85 1.36 21.66 5.35
N ILE A 86 0.59 22.18 4.38
CA ILE A 86 1.05 23.19 3.42
C ILE A 86 1.51 24.44 4.17
N TRP A 87 0.69 24.96 5.08
CA TRP A 87 0.99 26.14 5.89
C TRP A 87 2.28 25.97 6.69
N LYS A 88 2.41 24.86 7.44
CA LYS A 88 3.62 24.58 8.23
C LYS A 88 4.86 24.50 7.35
N ARG A 89 4.79 23.84 6.19
CA ARG A 89 5.94 23.73 5.26
C ARG A 89 6.31 25.09 4.67
N THR A 90 5.32 25.90 4.26
CA THR A 90 5.57 27.27 3.76
C THR A 90 6.24 28.14 4.81
N VAL A 91 5.69 28.19 6.03
CA VAL A 91 6.22 29.01 7.11
C VAL A 91 7.60 28.53 7.55
N ALA A 92 7.78 27.22 7.77
CA ALA A 92 9.07 26.64 8.15
C ALA A 92 10.19 26.92 7.11
N SER A 93 9.86 26.98 5.82
CA SER A 93 10.84 27.33 4.77
C SER A 93 11.43 28.73 4.94
N GLN A 94 10.73 29.64 5.63
CA GLN A 94 11.15 31.02 5.84
C GLN A 94 11.66 31.26 7.28
N MET A 95 11.83 30.18 8.05
CA MET A 95 12.36 30.22 9.41
C MET A 95 13.89 30.08 9.44
N SER A 96 14.47 30.50 10.57
CA SER A 96 15.88 30.33 10.88
C SER A 96 16.29 28.85 10.93
N ASP A 97 17.56 28.57 10.63
CA ASP A 97 18.11 27.22 10.71
C ASP A 97 18.07 26.73 12.17
N ALA A 98 17.86 25.42 12.36
CA ALA A 98 18.09 24.82 13.66
C ALA A 98 19.60 24.77 13.96
N VAL A 99 19.97 25.05 15.21
CA VAL A 99 21.35 24.94 15.69
C VAL A 99 21.44 23.72 16.60
N ILE A 100 22.19 22.71 16.16
CA ILE A 100 22.36 21.45 16.87
C ILE A 100 23.83 21.30 17.27
N LYS A 101 24.09 21.06 18.55
CA LYS A 101 25.41 20.70 19.06
C LYS A 101 25.54 19.19 19.10
N ARG A 102 26.36 18.63 18.21
CA ARG A 102 26.75 17.22 18.23
C ARG A 102 27.96 17.02 19.13
N THR A 103 27.85 16.13 20.10
CA THR A 103 28.95 15.71 20.96
C THR A 103 29.30 14.27 20.62
N GLN A 104 30.56 14.04 20.24
CA GLN A 104 31.10 12.70 20.04
C GLN A 104 32.07 12.38 21.17
N ILE A 105 31.87 11.25 21.82
CA ILE A 105 32.77 10.74 22.86
C ILE A 105 33.38 9.42 22.40
N THR A 106 34.68 9.30 22.64
CA THR A 106 35.44 8.07 22.44
C THR A 106 35.92 7.59 23.80
N ILE A 107 35.53 6.37 24.17
CA ILE A 107 35.86 5.76 25.45
C ILE A 107 36.86 4.64 25.18
N ASN A 108 38.07 4.79 25.72
CA ASN A 108 39.11 3.78 25.60
C ASN A 108 38.84 2.61 26.55
N ASN A 109 39.23 1.41 26.13
CA ASN A 109 39.22 0.22 26.95
C ASN A 109 40.59 0.02 27.63
N ASP A 110 40.60 -0.42 28.89
CA ASP A 110 41.82 -0.76 29.65
C ASP A 110 42.26 -2.22 29.43
N LYS A 111 41.42 -3.07 28.83
CA LYS A 111 41.68 -4.50 28.58
C LYS A 111 42.11 -4.82 27.15
N ASN A 112 41.77 -4.00 26.16
CA ASN A 112 42.11 -4.23 24.75
C ASN A 112 42.22 -2.91 23.96
N ALA A 113 42.57 -3.01 22.67
CA ALA A 113 42.74 -1.85 21.80
C ALA A 113 41.41 -1.28 21.26
N GLU A 114 40.28 -1.96 21.50
CA GLU A 114 38.97 -1.55 21.01
C GLU A 114 38.45 -0.33 21.77
N LYS A 115 37.63 0.46 21.08
CA LYS A 115 37.09 1.72 21.60
C LYS A 115 35.58 1.71 21.47
N PHE A 116 34.91 2.23 22.49
CA PHE A 116 33.49 2.55 22.40
C PHE A 116 33.32 3.97 21.90
N THR A 117 32.29 4.20 21.09
CA THR A 117 31.89 5.53 20.64
C THR A 117 30.45 5.78 21.04
N ALA A 118 30.16 7.01 21.44
CA ALA A 118 28.79 7.47 21.58
C ALA A 118 28.67 8.87 20.97
N SER A 119 27.51 9.13 20.39
CA SER A 119 27.17 10.44 19.81
C SER A 119 25.84 10.90 20.40
N ALA A 120 25.75 12.18 20.71
CA ALA A 120 24.50 12.81 21.11
C ALA A 120 24.35 14.18 20.48
N ASP A 121 23.10 14.48 20.13
CA ASP A 121 22.70 15.75 19.55
C ASP A 121 21.85 16.52 20.57
N ARG A 122 22.27 17.75 20.85
CA ARG A 122 21.50 18.71 21.67
C ARG A 122 21.07 19.88 20.82
N VAL A 123 19.76 20.12 20.73
CA VAL A 123 19.21 21.30 20.06
C VAL A 123 19.51 22.54 20.92
N LEU A 124 20.31 23.47 20.40
CA LEU A 124 20.58 24.78 21.03
C LEU A 124 19.55 25.82 20.62
N PHE A 125 19.05 25.72 19.39
CA PHE A 125 17.97 26.53 18.84
C PHE A 125 17.19 25.67 17.85
N ASP A 126 15.89 25.54 18.03
CA ASP A 126 15.03 24.65 17.25
C ASP A 126 14.69 25.21 15.87
N GLY A 127 14.76 26.54 15.67
CA GLY A 127 14.54 27.17 14.37
C GLY A 127 13.25 26.67 13.69
N PHE A 128 13.35 26.25 12.43
CA PHE A 128 12.22 25.69 11.69
C PHE A 128 11.68 24.35 12.25
N LEU A 129 12.49 23.58 13.00
CA LEU A 129 12.07 22.28 13.59
C LEU A 129 10.97 22.47 14.64
N LYS A 130 10.87 23.67 15.22
CA LYS A 130 9.77 24.05 16.13
C LYS A 130 8.39 23.85 15.49
N LEU A 131 8.31 24.02 14.17
CA LEU A 131 7.06 24.00 13.42
C LEU A 131 6.90 22.77 12.53
N TYR A 132 7.99 22.28 11.94
CA TYR A 132 7.94 21.24 10.93
C TYR A 132 9.13 20.28 11.03
N ILE A 133 8.81 18.99 11.11
CA ILE A 133 9.75 17.88 10.97
C ILE A 133 9.19 16.96 9.89
N GLU A 134 10.02 16.61 8.91
CA GLU A 134 9.62 15.72 7.81
C GLU A 134 9.54 14.29 8.34
N SER A 135 8.43 13.61 8.05
CA SER A 135 8.28 12.19 8.39
C SER A 135 9.21 11.34 7.53
N LYS A 136 9.88 10.36 8.12
CA LYS A 136 10.60 9.32 7.37
C LYS A 136 9.60 8.28 6.84
N ASP A 137 9.86 7.76 5.64
CA ASP A 137 9.01 6.75 4.98
C ASP A 137 9.09 5.36 5.63
N ASP A 138 10.13 5.09 6.42
CA ASP A 138 10.30 3.83 7.15
C ASP A 138 10.07 4.04 8.65
N GLU A 139 9.02 3.37 9.17
CA GLU A 139 8.58 3.47 10.57
C GLU A 139 9.62 2.94 11.58
N GLN A 140 10.67 2.22 11.14
CA GLN A 140 11.66 1.58 12.03
C GLN A 140 12.69 2.55 12.63
N ASP A 141 12.78 3.79 12.12
CA ASP A 141 13.78 4.77 12.55
C ASP A 141 13.24 5.80 13.57
N ASN A 142 12.03 5.58 14.10
CA ASN A 142 11.31 6.56 14.94
C ASN A 142 11.75 6.60 16.41
N GLU A 143 12.90 6.02 16.76
CA GLU A 143 13.53 6.24 18.06
C GLU A 143 14.76 7.16 17.91
N GLU A 144 14.55 8.39 17.45
CA GLU A 144 15.42 9.50 17.88
C GLU A 144 15.12 9.77 19.37
N SER A 145 15.52 8.83 20.21
CA SER A 145 15.71 9.11 21.62
C SER A 145 16.75 10.23 21.68
N THR A 146 16.33 11.40 22.16
CA THR A 146 17.22 12.55 22.37
C THR A 146 18.18 12.14 23.47
N LEU A 147 19.24 11.43 23.10
CA LEU A 147 20.22 10.87 24.03
C LEU A 147 20.91 12.06 24.67
N LEU A 148 20.55 12.37 25.91
CA LEU A 148 21.20 13.43 26.67
C LEU A 148 22.47 12.85 27.26
N LEU A 149 23.62 13.26 26.73
CA LEU A 149 24.89 12.97 27.39
C LEU A 149 25.05 13.89 28.61
N PRO A 150 25.53 13.34 29.74
CA PRO A 150 25.95 14.18 30.86
C PRO A 150 27.15 15.05 30.46
N GLU A 151 27.44 16.07 31.27
CA GLU A 151 28.70 16.80 31.12
C GLU A 151 29.87 15.85 31.46
N LEU A 152 30.81 15.73 30.52
CA LEU A 152 31.97 14.85 30.61
C LEU A 152 33.25 15.68 30.42
N ILE A 153 34.32 15.27 31.12
CA ILE A 153 35.64 15.90 31.02
C ILE A 153 36.62 14.91 30.39
N GLN A 154 37.53 15.40 29.55
CA GLN A 154 38.58 14.55 28.98
C GLN A 154 39.42 13.89 30.07
N GLY A 155 39.62 12.57 29.97
CA GLY A 155 40.35 11.78 30.97
C GLY A 155 39.51 11.33 32.16
N GLN A 156 38.22 11.68 32.22
CA GLN A 156 37.30 11.17 33.23
C GLN A 156 37.25 9.63 33.20
N LYS A 157 37.43 9.00 34.36
CA LYS A 157 37.29 7.55 34.51
C LYS A 157 35.81 7.18 34.47
N MET A 158 35.47 6.21 33.62
CA MET A 158 34.12 5.68 33.46
C MET A 158 34.09 4.25 33.99
N ASN A 159 33.04 3.91 34.74
CA ASN A 159 32.83 2.54 35.20
C ASN A 159 31.85 1.85 34.24
N ARG A 160 32.23 0.67 33.76
CA ARG A 160 31.32 -0.20 33.02
C ARG A 160 30.21 -0.69 33.95
N ILE A 161 28.96 -0.51 33.52
CA ILE A 161 27.79 -1.12 34.18
C ILE A 161 27.55 -2.50 33.55
N ASP A 162 27.28 -2.52 32.24
CA ASP A 162 27.10 -3.71 31.44
C ASP A 162 27.68 -3.52 30.03
N ILE A 163 27.95 -4.63 29.34
CA ILE A 163 28.22 -4.65 27.90
C ILE A 163 27.20 -5.61 27.28
N THR A 164 26.49 -5.14 26.27
CA THR A 164 25.53 -5.95 25.52
C THR A 164 25.98 -6.08 24.07
N ALA A 165 26.22 -7.30 23.62
CA ALA A 165 26.42 -7.65 22.22
C ALA A 165 25.11 -8.20 21.64
N SER A 166 24.65 -7.63 20.53
CA SER A 166 23.45 -8.07 19.81
C SER A 166 23.83 -8.58 18.44
N GLU A 167 23.37 -9.80 18.11
CA GLU A 167 23.40 -10.31 16.74
C GLU A 167 22.42 -9.50 15.88
N LYS A 168 22.91 -8.99 14.75
CA LYS A 168 22.12 -8.19 13.80
C LYS A 168 22.33 -8.73 12.39
N TYR A 169 21.31 -8.56 11.57
CA TYR A 169 21.34 -8.96 10.17
C TYR A 169 21.16 -7.74 9.27
N THR A 170 21.76 -7.80 8.08
CA THR A 170 21.52 -6.81 7.04
C THR A 170 20.06 -6.84 6.60
N GLN A 171 19.54 -5.67 6.25
CA GLN A 171 18.20 -5.53 5.69
C GLN A 171 18.28 -5.34 4.18
N LYS A 172 17.30 -5.88 3.46
CA LYS A 172 17.13 -5.60 2.03
C LYS A 172 16.64 -4.15 1.83
N PRO A 173 16.86 -3.54 0.65
CA PRO A 173 16.25 -2.26 0.33
C PRO A 173 14.73 -2.28 0.53
N PRO A 174 14.14 -1.23 1.12
CA PRO A 174 12.70 -1.18 1.35
C PRO A 174 11.97 -1.11 0.01
N ARG A 175 10.81 -1.76 -0.06
CA ARG A 175 9.88 -1.56 -1.18
C ARG A 175 9.35 -0.13 -1.19
N TYR A 176 8.92 0.31 -2.37
CA TYR A 176 8.33 1.62 -2.54
C TYR A 176 6.98 1.76 -1.82
N THR A 177 6.80 2.87 -1.11
CA THR A 177 5.50 3.51 -0.87
C THR A 177 5.10 4.34 -2.10
N GLU A 178 3.86 4.83 -2.15
CA GLU A 178 3.47 5.82 -3.17
C GLU A 178 4.39 7.05 -3.13
N ALA A 179 4.75 7.55 -1.94
CA ALA A 179 5.61 8.72 -1.77
C ALA A 179 7.03 8.47 -2.31
N SER A 180 7.67 7.39 -1.89
CA SER A 180 9.01 7.02 -2.37
C SER A 180 9.05 6.69 -3.86
N LEU A 181 7.95 6.18 -4.44
CA LEU A 181 7.84 5.96 -5.88
C LEU A 181 7.74 7.30 -6.64
N VAL A 182 6.92 8.24 -6.17
CA VAL A 182 6.84 9.59 -6.75
C VAL A 182 8.20 10.27 -6.68
N LYS A 183 8.87 10.20 -5.54
CA LYS A 183 10.24 10.73 -5.38
C LYS A 183 11.20 10.09 -6.37
N LYS A 184 11.13 8.78 -6.57
CA LYS A 184 12.01 8.07 -7.52
C LYS A 184 11.73 8.47 -8.96
N LEU A 185 10.46 8.63 -9.34
CA LEU A 185 10.04 9.11 -10.66
C LEU A 185 10.57 10.53 -10.93
N GLU A 186 10.42 11.43 -9.96
CA GLU A 186 10.96 12.80 -10.03
C GLU A 186 12.49 12.82 -10.17
N GLU A 187 13.21 12.02 -9.37
CA GLU A 187 14.68 11.89 -9.46
C GLU A 187 15.15 11.40 -10.82
N LEU A 188 14.37 10.53 -11.47
CA LEU A 188 14.67 10.00 -12.80
C LEU A 188 14.18 10.92 -13.93
N GLY A 189 13.48 12.01 -13.63
CA GLY A 189 12.87 12.90 -14.63
C GLY A 189 11.68 12.29 -15.37
N ILE A 190 11.09 11.24 -14.82
CA ILE A 190 9.97 10.50 -15.41
C ILE A 190 8.65 11.00 -14.80
N GLY A 191 7.75 11.46 -15.65
CA GLY A 191 6.49 12.05 -15.21
C GLY A 191 6.61 13.51 -14.77
N ARG A 192 5.46 14.09 -14.43
CA ARG A 192 5.26 15.51 -14.12
C ARG A 192 4.24 15.63 -12.98
N PRO A 193 4.10 16.81 -12.32
CA PRO A 193 3.11 17.01 -11.26
C PRO A 193 1.67 16.60 -11.63
N SER A 194 1.33 16.65 -12.91
CA SER A 194 0.04 16.22 -13.46
C SER A 194 -0.09 14.70 -13.62
N THR A 195 1.00 13.94 -13.72
CA THR A 195 0.99 12.51 -14.08
C THR A 195 1.38 11.57 -12.94
N TYR A 196 2.07 12.00 -11.89
CA TYR A 196 2.47 11.12 -10.77
C TYR A 196 1.31 10.30 -10.18
N ALA A 197 0.25 10.97 -9.71
CA ALA A 197 -0.89 10.29 -9.10
C ALA A 197 -1.70 9.44 -10.12
N PRO A 198 -2.01 9.94 -11.33
CA PRO A 198 -2.63 9.12 -12.39
C PRO A 198 -1.82 7.87 -12.76
N THR A 199 -0.50 7.95 -12.85
CA THR A 199 0.36 6.81 -13.18
C THR A 199 0.21 5.71 -12.13
N ILE A 200 0.39 6.04 -10.85
CA ILE A 200 0.25 5.09 -9.73
C ILE A 200 -1.17 4.50 -9.70
N SER A 201 -2.19 5.34 -9.86
CA SER A 201 -3.59 4.89 -9.90
C SER A 201 -3.84 3.93 -11.07
N THR A 202 -3.24 4.19 -12.23
CA THR A 202 -3.43 3.39 -13.45
C THR A 202 -2.81 2.01 -13.30
N ILE A 203 -1.55 1.93 -12.86
CA ILE A 203 -0.85 0.65 -12.69
C ILE A 203 -1.48 -0.19 -11.56
N THR A 204 -2.05 0.47 -10.55
CA THR A 204 -2.83 -0.21 -9.49
C THR A 204 -4.17 -0.72 -10.03
N GLN A 205 -4.93 0.11 -10.75
CA GLN A 205 -6.24 -0.26 -11.30
C GLN A 205 -6.15 -1.38 -12.35
N ARG A 206 -5.05 -1.42 -13.12
CA ARG A 206 -4.77 -2.49 -14.08
C ARG A 206 -4.25 -3.78 -13.43
N GLY A 207 -4.01 -3.77 -12.11
CA GLY A 207 -3.54 -4.93 -11.37
C GLY A 207 -2.08 -5.27 -11.62
N TYR A 208 -1.25 -4.34 -12.10
CA TYR A 208 0.20 -4.56 -12.24
C TYR A 208 0.91 -4.49 -10.89
N ILE A 209 0.35 -3.71 -9.96
CA ILE A 209 0.81 -3.64 -8.58
C ILE A 209 -0.38 -3.71 -7.61
N GLU A 210 -0.12 -4.19 -6.41
CA GLU A 210 -1.02 -4.11 -5.26
C GLU A 210 -0.35 -3.31 -4.12
N LYS A 211 -1.14 -2.48 -3.44
CA LYS A 211 -0.74 -1.90 -2.15
C LYS A 211 -1.18 -2.82 -1.03
N GLY A 212 -0.24 -3.24 -0.18
CA GLY A 212 -0.56 -4.17 0.89
C GLY A 212 0.40 -4.15 2.05
N ASP A 213 0.16 -5.08 2.96
CA ASP A 213 1.01 -5.39 4.10
C ASP A 213 1.49 -6.84 3.96
N ARG A 214 2.74 -7.11 4.33
CA ARG A 214 3.26 -8.47 4.50
C ARG A 214 3.72 -8.64 5.94
N PRO A 215 3.22 -9.65 6.66
CA PRO A 215 3.70 -9.93 8.01
C PRO A 215 5.17 -10.30 7.95
N GLY A 216 5.92 -9.91 8.98
CA GLY A 216 7.30 -10.36 9.13
C GLY A 216 7.35 -11.81 9.58
N SER A 217 8.47 -12.45 9.29
CA SER A 217 8.79 -13.78 9.81
C SER A 217 9.52 -13.64 11.14
N GLU A 218 9.42 -14.65 11.99
CA GLU A 218 10.22 -14.72 13.21
C GLU A 218 11.58 -15.36 12.92
N ARG A 219 12.62 -14.81 13.53
CA ARG A 219 13.93 -15.45 13.62
C ARG A 219 14.46 -15.35 15.03
N LYS A 220 15.35 -16.27 15.39
CA LYS A 220 16.09 -16.20 16.64
C LYS A 220 17.33 -15.33 16.44
N CYS A 221 17.58 -14.46 17.41
CA CYS A 221 18.79 -13.66 17.51
C CYS A 221 19.43 -13.90 18.88
N VAL A 222 20.75 -13.86 18.93
CA VAL A 222 21.51 -14.00 20.18
C VAL A 222 21.83 -12.63 20.77
N ILE A 223 21.53 -12.47 22.07
CA ILE A 223 22.05 -11.38 22.89
C ILE A 223 22.99 -11.97 23.92
N ILE A 224 24.19 -11.40 24.02
CA ILE A 224 25.17 -11.71 25.05
C ILE A 224 25.34 -10.47 25.91
N SER A 225 25.10 -10.59 27.22
CA SER A 225 25.35 -9.53 28.18
C SER A 225 26.46 -9.91 29.16
N LEU A 226 27.32 -8.95 29.48
CA LEU A 226 28.36 -9.04 30.49
C LEU A 226 28.05 -8.04 31.61
N SER A 227 27.75 -8.54 32.81
CA SER A 227 27.45 -7.74 34.00
C SER A 227 28.38 -8.18 35.14
N GLY A 228 29.22 -7.27 35.64
CA GLY A 228 30.40 -7.71 36.42
C GLY A 228 31.22 -8.70 35.58
N ASP A 229 31.60 -9.85 36.15
CA ASP A 229 32.35 -10.89 35.44
C ASP A 229 31.46 -12.03 34.89
N GLU A 230 30.14 -11.91 35.04
CA GLU A 230 29.17 -12.91 34.60
C GLU A 230 28.73 -12.65 33.16
N ILE A 231 28.85 -13.67 32.30
CA ILE A 231 28.35 -13.65 30.92
C ILE A 231 27.05 -14.42 30.85
N LYS A 232 25.99 -13.77 30.34
CA LYS A 232 24.70 -14.40 30.07
C LYS A 232 24.42 -14.40 28.58
N ARG A 233 24.07 -15.57 28.04
CA ARG A 233 23.57 -15.74 26.69
C ARG A 233 22.05 -15.88 26.74
N LYS A 234 21.34 -15.07 25.98
CA LYS A 234 19.88 -15.14 25.83
C LYS A 234 19.54 -15.26 24.34
N GLU A 235 18.66 -16.20 24.02
CA GLU A 235 18.01 -16.22 22.72
C GLU A 235 16.74 -15.38 22.79
N ILE A 236 16.62 -14.45 21.86
CA ILE A 236 15.41 -13.64 21.67
C ILE A 236 14.81 -13.93 20.29
N THR A 237 13.50 -13.79 20.19
CA THR A 237 12.81 -13.82 18.90
C THR A 237 12.63 -12.39 18.39
N GLU A 238 13.06 -12.15 17.15
CA GLU A 238 12.87 -10.89 16.44
C GLU A 238 11.98 -11.14 15.22
N THR A 239 11.02 -10.24 14.98
CA THR A 239 10.25 -10.21 13.73
C THR A 239 11.02 -9.42 12.67
N PHE A 240 11.26 -10.02 11.51
CA PHE A 240 11.99 -9.39 10.40
C PHE A 240 11.20 -9.47 9.09
N GLY A 241 11.49 -8.53 8.17
CA GLY A 241 10.89 -8.53 6.83
C GLY A 241 9.42 -8.12 6.77
N ALA A 242 8.87 -7.57 7.86
CA ALA A 242 7.53 -6.99 7.86
C ALA A 242 7.47 -5.75 6.95
N GLU A 243 6.44 -5.66 6.12
CA GLU A 243 6.22 -4.54 5.22
C GLU A 243 4.80 -4.03 5.39
N LYS A 244 4.65 -2.72 5.51
CA LYS A 244 3.36 -2.07 5.73
C LYS A 244 3.14 -0.97 4.71
N SER A 245 1.97 -0.97 4.08
CA SER A 245 1.55 0.01 3.08
C SER A 245 2.56 0.19 1.94
N LYS A 246 3.22 -0.90 1.54
CA LYS A 246 4.18 -0.93 0.42
C LYS A 246 3.51 -1.38 -0.88
N LEU A 247 4.12 -1.06 -2.01
CA LEU A 247 3.70 -1.44 -3.36
C LEU A 247 4.39 -2.74 -3.75
N PHE A 248 3.61 -3.73 -4.18
CA PHE A 248 4.06 -5.05 -4.59
C PHE A 248 3.73 -5.25 -6.07
N PRO A 249 4.67 -5.72 -6.91
CA PRO A 249 4.34 -6.14 -8.25
C PRO A 249 3.51 -7.43 -8.21
N GLU A 250 2.57 -7.52 -9.14
CA GLU A 250 1.74 -8.71 -9.38
C GLU A 250 2.28 -9.48 -10.59
N ASP A 251 1.94 -10.78 -10.70
CA ASP A 251 2.43 -11.65 -11.80
C ASP A 251 2.16 -11.07 -13.20
N ILE A 252 0.98 -10.46 -13.40
CA ILE A 252 0.66 -9.81 -14.67
C ILE A 252 1.54 -8.57 -14.92
N GLY A 253 1.89 -7.81 -13.88
CA GLY A 253 2.78 -6.67 -13.99
C GLY A 253 4.19 -7.07 -14.35
N ILE A 254 4.71 -8.14 -13.72
CA ILE A 254 6.02 -8.72 -14.01
C ILE A 254 6.06 -9.25 -15.44
N LEU A 255 5.07 -10.06 -15.83
CA LEU A 255 5.00 -10.64 -17.18
C LEU A 255 4.97 -9.57 -18.27
N VAL A 256 4.17 -8.51 -18.08
CA VAL A 256 4.10 -7.39 -19.03
C VAL A 256 5.42 -6.64 -19.06
N ASN A 257 6.05 -6.39 -17.91
CA ASN A 257 7.35 -5.73 -17.83
C ASN A 257 8.43 -6.52 -18.55
N ASP A 258 8.51 -7.83 -18.31
CA ASP A 258 9.52 -8.70 -18.92
C ASP A 258 9.34 -8.77 -20.44
N PHE A 259 8.09 -8.93 -20.90
CA PHE A 259 7.76 -8.88 -22.31
C PHE A 259 8.20 -7.56 -22.96
N LEU A 260 7.90 -6.43 -22.31
CA LEU A 260 8.28 -5.12 -22.82
C LEU A 260 9.80 -4.90 -22.78
N THR A 261 10.49 -5.44 -21.78
CA THR A 261 11.95 -5.35 -21.65
C THR A 261 12.66 -6.13 -22.74
N GLU A 262 12.19 -7.34 -23.03
CA GLU A 262 12.78 -8.19 -24.05
C GLU A 262 12.54 -7.66 -25.47
N ASN A 263 11.38 -7.05 -25.73
CA ASN A 263 10.98 -6.68 -27.10
C ASN A 263 11.09 -5.18 -27.40
N PHE A 264 11.11 -4.33 -26.38
CA PHE A 264 11.04 -2.86 -26.50
C PHE A 264 12.04 -2.14 -25.58
N GLU A 265 13.21 -2.74 -25.31
CA GLU A 265 14.26 -2.24 -24.39
C GLU A 265 14.51 -0.72 -24.54
N ALA A 266 14.71 -0.25 -25.77
CA ALA A 266 15.03 1.15 -26.05
C ALA A 266 13.95 2.15 -25.62
N ILE A 267 12.69 1.71 -25.51
CA ILE A 267 11.54 2.57 -25.21
C ILE A 267 11.16 2.53 -23.73
N ILE A 268 11.40 1.39 -23.07
CA ILE A 268 11.15 1.26 -21.63
C ILE A 268 12.33 1.74 -20.78
N ASP A 269 13.45 2.08 -21.40
CA ASP A 269 14.59 2.68 -20.72
C ASP A 269 14.19 3.98 -20.01
N TYR A 270 14.75 4.17 -18.81
CA TYR A 270 14.46 5.33 -17.97
C TYR A 270 14.97 6.62 -18.61
N GLY A 271 16.15 6.57 -19.24
CA GLY A 271 16.74 7.71 -19.94
C GLY A 271 15.92 8.12 -21.15
N PHE A 272 15.42 7.16 -21.94
CA PHE A 272 14.49 7.42 -23.03
C PHE A 272 13.23 8.12 -22.55
N THR A 273 12.58 7.59 -21.51
CA THR A 273 11.33 8.16 -20.97
C THR A 273 11.54 9.59 -20.45
N ALA A 274 12.62 9.82 -19.69
CA ALA A 274 12.97 11.15 -19.21
C ALA A 274 13.24 12.13 -20.37
N LYS A 275 13.86 11.64 -21.45
CA LYS A 275 14.15 12.44 -22.64
C LYS A 275 12.88 12.85 -23.38
N VAL A 276 11.92 11.94 -23.55
CA VAL A 276 10.63 12.23 -24.16
C VAL A 276 9.88 13.32 -23.38
N GLU A 277 9.90 13.23 -22.05
CA GLU A 277 9.29 14.25 -21.20
C GLU A 277 9.96 15.62 -21.37
N GLU A 278 11.30 15.67 -21.45
CA GLU A 278 12.03 16.92 -21.76
C GLU A 278 11.69 17.47 -23.15
N ASP A 279 11.54 16.60 -24.15
CA ASP A 279 11.18 17.04 -25.50
C ASP A 279 9.75 17.58 -25.55
N PHE A 280 8.81 17.06 -24.74
CA PHE A 280 7.48 17.66 -24.57
C PHE A 280 7.54 19.06 -23.95
N ASP A 281 8.40 19.29 -22.96
CA ASP A 281 8.59 20.63 -22.39
C ASP A 281 9.14 21.58 -23.45
N ARG A 282 10.14 21.14 -24.23
CA ARG A 282 10.70 21.93 -25.33
C ARG A 282 9.68 22.21 -26.44
N ILE A 283 8.76 21.31 -26.72
CA ILE A 283 7.64 21.55 -27.63
C ILE A 283 6.71 22.62 -27.06
N ALA A 284 6.35 22.52 -25.76
CA ALA A 284 5.48 23.51 -25.10
C ALA A 284 6.09 24.91 -25.07
N GLU A 285 7.43 25.01 -24.99
CA GLU A 285 8.20 26.25 -25.08
C GLU A 285 8.43 26.75 -26.52
N GLY A 286 7.99 25.99 -27.54
CA GLY A 286 8.21 26.32 -28.96
C GLY A 286 9.65 26.10 -29.45
N LYS A 287 10.48 25.37 -28.70
CA LYS A 287 11.88 25.04 -29.04
C LYS A 287 12.02 23.78 -29.91
N LEU A 288 10.97 22.98 -30.03
CA LEU A 288 10.90 21.79 -30.88
C LEU A 288 9.58 21.74 -31.65
N ILE A 289 9.60 21.16 -32.84
CA ILE A 289 8.41 20.99 -33.68
C ILE A 289 7.84 19.58 -33.46
N TRP A 290 6.62 19.50 -32.91
CA TRP A 290 6.04 18.26 -32.41
C TRP A 290 5.88 17.16 -33.48
N ASN A 291 5.54 17.53 -34.72
CA ASN A 291 5.32 16.56 -35.81
C ASN A 291 6.63 15.91 -36.25
N GLU A 292 7.76 16.61 -36.17
CA GLU A 292 9.08 16.05 -36.47
C GLU A 292 9.49 15.02 -35.41
N VAL A 293 9.30 15.36 -34.11
CA VAL A 293 9.58 14.46 -32.99
C VAL A 293 8.75 13.17 -33.11
N ILE A 294 7.44 13.29 -33.38
CA ILE A 294 6.58 12.10 -33.56
C ILE A 294 7.01 11.29 -34.79
N SER A 295 7.31 11.93 -35.91
CA SER A 295 7.73 11.22 -37.13
C SER A 295 9.02 10.42 -36.91
N GLN A 296 10.00 11.02 -36.25
CA GLN A 296 11.28 10.39 -35.92
C GLN A 296 11.11 9.20 -34.97
N PHE A 297 10.20 9.29 -34.00
CA PHE A 297 9.89 8.20 -33.08
C PHE A 297 9.10 7.07 -33.76
N TYR A 298 8.05 7.40 -34.52
CA TYR A 298 7.05 6.43 -34.96
C TYR A 298 7.60 5.44 -35.99
N ALA A 299 8.37 5.89 -36.98
CA ALA A 299 8.87 5.03 -38.04
C ALA A 299 9.72 3.84 -37.55
N PRO A 300 10.72 4.01 -36.67
CA PRO A 300 11.45 2.88 -36.10
C PRO A 300 10.60 2.07 -35.12
N PHE A 301 9.80 2.74 -34.27
CA PHE A 301 8.93 2.04 -33.30
C PHE A 301 7.94 1.10 -33.99
N HIS A 302 7.31 1.55 -35.06
CA HIS A 302 6.33 0.75 -35.80
C HIS A 302 6.96 -0.52 -36.39
N LYS A 303 8.19 -0.44 -36.91
CA LYS A 303 8.93 -1.62 -37.37
C LYS A 303 9.21 -2.62 -36.25
N THR A 304 9.57 -2.13 -35.06
CA THR A 304 9.73 -3.00 -33.88
C THR A 304 8.42 -3.69 -33.54
N VAL A 305 7.30 -2.96 -33.53
CA VAL A 305 5.97 -3.54 -33.27
C VAL A 305 5.61 -4.62 -34.29
N GLU A 306 5.79 -4.36 -35.59
CA GLU A 306 5.53 -5.36 -36.64
C GLU A 306 6.41 -6.61 -36.48
N GLY A 307 7.69 -6.42 -36.19
CA GLY A 307 8.63 -7.52 -35.93
C GLY A 307 8.21 -8.35 -34.71
N THR A 308 7.91 -7.70 -33.60
CA THR A 308 7.45 -8.36 -32.37
C THR A 308 6.13 -9.09 -32.60
N LEU A 309 5.16 -8.56 -33.35
CA LEU A 309 3.91 -9.27 -33.63
C LEU A 309 4.10 -10.57 -34.43
N GLN A 310 5.16 -10.66 -35.23
CA GLN A 310 5.47 -11.87 -36.00
C GLN A 310 6.23 -12.92 -35.18
N THR A 311 7.06 -12.49 -34.23
CA THR A 311 7.96 -13.37 -33.46
C THR A 311 7.45 -13.69 -32.06
N SER A 312 6.68 -12.78 -31.45
CA SER A 312 6.17 -12.97 -30.10
C SER A 312 5.02 -13.97 -30.09
N ARG A 313 5.26 -15.07 -29.38
CA ARG A 313 4.15 -15.86 -28.83
C ARG A 313 3.67 -15.12 -27.58
N PRO A 314 2.36 -15.10 -27.28
CA PRO A 314 1.90 -14.64 -25.98
C PRO A 314 2.69 -15.42 -24.94
N ALA A 315 3.37 -14.71 -24.04
CA ALA A 315 4.14 -15.31 -22.98
C ALA A 315 3.20 -16.07 -22.03
N ASN A 316 2.81 -17.29 -22.43
CA ASN A 316 2.42 -18.34 -21.51
C ASN A 316 3.73 -18.81 -20.88
N ALA A 317 4.33 -17.94 -20.04
CA ALA A 317 5.52 -18.27 -19.30
C ALA A 317 5.13 -19.36 -18.30
N GLU A 318 5.26 -20.61 -18.73
CA GLU A 318 5.17 -21.77 -17.86
C GLU A 318 6.52 -21.92 -17.18
N LYS A 319 6.52 -21.90 -15.85
CA LYS A 319 7.70 -22.21 -15.06
C LYS A 319 7.51 -23.58 -14.42
N ILE A 320 8.35 -24.53 -14.81
CA ILE A 320 8.38 -25.87 -14.22
C ILE A 320 9.03 -25.77 -12.83
N LEU A 321 8.35 -26.28 -11.81
CA LEU A 321 8.82 -26.29 -10.42
C LEU A 321 9.44 -27.63 -10.02
N GLY A 322 9.09 -28.73 -10.71
CA GLY A 322 9.58 -30.07 -10.44
C GLY A 322 8.52 -31.13 -10.74
N THR A 323 8.53 -32.22 -9.97
CA THR A 323 7.57 -33.32 -10.09
C THR A 323 6.78 -33.52 -8.80
N ASP A 324 5.52 -33.92 -8.92
CA ASP A 324 4.68 -34.27 -7.78
C ASP A 324 5.09 -35.65 -7.23
N PRO A 325 5.51 -35.76 -5.96
CA PRO A 325 5.91 -37.03 -5.38
C PRO A 325 4.81 -38.11 -5.35
N LYS A 326 3.52 -37.72 -5.40
CA LYS A 326 2.40 -38.67 -5.35
C LYS A 326 2.08 -39.29 -6.71
N THR A 327 2.08 -38.46 -7.76
CA THR A 327 1.66 -38.89 -9.10
C THR A 327 2.82 -39.07 -10.08
N GLY A 328 4.01 -38.55 -9.76
CA GLY A 328 5.16 -38.48 -10.68
C GLY A 328 5.03 -37.43 -11.79
N LYS A 329 3.91 -36.69 -11.83
CA LYS A 329 3.60 -35.73 -12.90
C LYS A 329 4.35 -34.41 -12.72
N THR A 330 4.61 -33.71 -13.83
CA THR A 330 5.22 -32.39 -13.84
C THR A 330 4.36 -31.37 -13.06
N VAL A 331 4.99 -30.56 -12.23
CA VAL A 331 4.38 -29.42 -11.54
C VAL A 331 4.89 -28.14 -12.17
N LEU A 332 3.98 -27.30 -12.63
CA LEU A 332 4.31 -26.01 -13.25
C LEU A 332 3.41 -24.90 -12.74
N VAL A 333 3.85 -23.66 -12.88
CA VAL A 333 3.05 -22.46 -12.62
C VAL A 333 2.99 -21.60 -13.88
N ARG A 334 1.83 -20.98 -14.13
CA ARG A 334 1.60 -20.16 -15.32
C ARG A 334 0.48 -19.16 -15.08
N LEU A 335 0.38 -18.17 -15.97
CA LEU A 335 -0.76 -17.26 -15.99
C LEU A 335 -1.93 -17.89 -16.77
N GLY A 336 -3.08 -18.04 -16.12
CA GLY A 336 -4.33 -18.48 -16.76
C GLY A 336 -5.31 -17.33 -16.98
N ARG A 337 -6.48 -17.64 -17.56
CA ARG A 337 -7.57 -16.66 -17.80
C ARG A 337 -8.01 -15.92 -16.52
N PHE A 338 -7.89 -16.57 -15.37
CA PHE A 338 -8.35 -16.05 -14.08
C PHE A 338 -7.20 -15.66 -13.14
N GLY A 339 -6.00 -15.47 -13.68
CA GLY A 339 -4.80 -15.13 -12.93
C GLY A 339 -3.81 -16.29 -12.78
N PRO A 340 -2.81 -16.15 -11.91
CA PRO A 340 -1.75 -17.13 -11.75
C PRO A 340 -2.27 -18.43 -11.13
N LEU A 341 -1.82 -19.56 -11.66
CA LEU A 341 -2.21 -20.89 -11.21
C LEU A 341 -1.02 -21.86 -11.20
N ALA A 342 -1.05 -22.79 -10.25
CA ALA A 342 -0.25 -24.00 -10.26
C ALA A 342 -1.00 -25.11 -10.98
N GLN A 343 -0.27 -25.99 -11.65
CA GLN A 343 -0.78 -27.12 -12.41
C GLN A 343 0.05 -28.37 -12.12
N ILE A 344 -0.60 -29.51 -11.88
CA ILE A 344 0.01 -30.84 -11.87
C ILE A 344 -0.44 -31.55 -13.16
N GLY A 345 0.51 -32.07 -13.92
CA GLY A 345 0.31 -32.64 -15.25
C GLY A 345 0.58 -31.64 -16.37
N GLU A 346 1.03 -32.13 -17.52
CA GLU A 346 1.30 -31.32 -18.71
C GLU A 346 0.00 -30.86 -19.39
N SER A 347 0.11 -29.99 -20.40
CA SER A 347 -1.06 -29.38 -21.04
C SER A 347 -1.97 -30.37 -21.76
N ASP A 348 -1.45 -31.50 -22.19
CA ASP A 348 -2.14 -32.62 -22.85
C ASP A 348 -2.57 -33.73 -21.89
N ASP A 349 -2.18 -33.68 -20.61
CA ASP A 349 -2.58 -34.66 -19.60
C ASP A 349 -4.10 -34.54 -19.32
N PRO A 350 -4.90 -35.61 -19.56
CA PRO A 350 -6.34 -35.60 -19.33
C PRO A 350 -6.73 -35.49 -17.85
N GLU A 351 -5.82 -35.85 -16.94
CA GLU A 351 -6.01 -35.80 -15.49
C GLU A 351 -5.29 -34.60 -14.85
N LYS A 352 -4.92 -33.59 -15.64
CA LYS A 352 -4.29 -32.39 -15.11
C LYS A 352 -5.18 -31.71 -14.08
N ARG A 353 -4.55 -31.26 -12.99
CA ARG A 353 -5.22 -30.51 -11.92
C ARG A 353 -4.63 -29.11 -11.87
N PHE A 354 -5.46 -28.12 -11.57
CA PHE A 354 -5.02 -26.74 -11.40
C PHE A 354 -5.58 -26.13 -10.12
N MET A 355 -4.78 -25.27 -9.49
CA MET A 355 -5.16 -24.47 -8.32
C MET A 355 -4.66 -23.05 -8.51
N SER A 356 -5.50 -22.05 -8.23
CA SER A 356 -5.07 -20.66 -8.21
C SER A 356 -4.01 -20.42 -7.14
N LEU A 357 -3.02 -19.59 -7.44
CA LEU A 357 -2.07 -19.14 -6.43
C LEU A 357 -2.79 -18.35 -5.34
N ALA A 358 -2.31 -18.47 -4.10
CA ALA A 358 -2.83 -17.69 -2.99
C ALA A 358 -2.38 -16.22 -3.11
N LYS A 359 -3.12 -15.32 -2.46
CA LYS A 359 -2.80 -13.89 -2.47
C LYS A 359 -1.36 -13.65 -1.99
N GLY A 360 -0.56 -12.94 -2.80
CA GLY A 360 0.83 -12.60 -2.50
C GLY A 360 1.87 -13.65 -2.91
N GLN A 361 1.45 -14.84 -3.36
CA GLN A 361 2.33 -15.78 -4.05
C GLN A 361 2.51 -15.32 -5.50
N LEU A 362 3.73 -15.45 -6.02
CA LEU A 362 4.09 -15.08 -7.38
C LEU A 362 4.66 -16.30 -8.11
N ILE A 363 4.38 -16.41 -9.40
CA ILE A 363 4.93 -17.43 -10.31
C ILE A 363 6.46 -17.48 -10.19
N GLU A 364 7.10 -16.32 -10.07
CA GLU A 364 8.56 -16.21 -10.04
C GLU A 364 9.19 -16.74 -8.75
N THR A 365 8.51 -16.61 -7.61
CA THR A 365 9.10 -16.88 -6.29
C THR A 365 8.53 -18.11 -5.57
N ILE A 366 7.37 -18.60 -6.00
CA ILE A 366 6.74 -19.78 -5.40
C ILE A 366 7.63 -21.02 -5.54
N THR A 367 7.72 -21.78 -4.46
CA THR A 367 8.45 -23.04 -4.39
C THR A 367 7.57 -24.23 -4.77
N LEU A 368 8.19 -25.36 -5.13
CA LEU A 368 7.48 -26.62 -5.38
C LEU A 368 6.60 -27.03 -4.18
N GLN A 369 7.13 -26.90 -2.96
CA GLN A 369 6.42 -27.27 -1.73
C GLN A 369 5.17 -26.41 -1.52
N GLU A 370 5.28 -25.09 -1.70
CA GLU A 370 4.14 -24.18 -1.61
C GLU A 370 3.09 -24.45 -2.68
N ALA A 371 3.52 -24.74 -3.92
CA ALA A 371 2.62 -25.08 -5.01
C ALA A 371 1.87 -26.39 -4.74
N LEU A 372 2.56 -27.44 -4.27
CA LEU A 372 1.94 -28.72 -3.90
C LEU A 372 0.93 -28.56 -2.77
N LYS A 373 1.21 -27.69 -1.79
CA LYS A 373 0.28 -27.40 -0.68
C LYS A 373 -1.08 -26.90 -1.18
N LEU A 374 -1.13 -26.12 -2.27
CA LEU A 374 -2.38 -25.64 -2.86
C LEU A 374 -3.33 -26.80 -3.26
N PHE A 375 -2.78 -27.95 -3.63
CA PHE A 375 -3.54 -29.12 -4.08
C PHE A 375 -4.04 -30.02 -2.96
N GLU A 376 -3.72 -29.70 -1.70
CA GLU A 376 -4.34 -30.33 -0.52
C GLU A 376 -5.80 -29.89 -0.34
N LEU A 377 -6.19 -28.77 -0.96
CA LEU A 377 -7.58 -28.32 -1.02
C LEU A 377 -8.20 -28.65 -2.39
N PRO A 378 -9.51 -28.94 -2.46
CA PRO A 378 -10.43 -29.09 -1.33
C PRO A 378 -10.16 -30.33 -0.48
N ARG A 379 -10.36 -30.25 0.84
CA ARG A 379 -10.25 -31.37 1.78
C ARG A 379 -11.57 -31.64 2.49
N ILE A 380 -11.86 -32.90 2.79
CA ILE A 380 -12.96 -33.29 3.68
C ILE A 380 -12.48 -33.08 5.11
N VAL A 381 -13.21 -32.29 5.89
CA VAL A 381 -12.91 -32.02 7.30
C VAL A 381 -13.52 -33.09 8.21
N GLY A 382 -14.72 -33.54 7.86
CA GLY A 382 -15.48 -34.57 8.57
C GLY A 382 -16.92 -34.62 8.06
N GLU A 383 -17.78 -35.33 8.79
CA GLU A 383 -19.19 -35.51 8.49
C GLU A 383 -20.05 -34.87 9.58
N PHE A 384 -21.13 -34.19 9.18
CA PHE A 384 -22.11 -33.62 10.09
C PHE A 384 -23.52 -33.84 9.54
N GLU A 385 -24.44 -34.34 10.36
CA GLU A 385 -25.82 -34.64 9.95
C GLU A 385 -25.94 -35.51 8.68
N GLY A 386 -25.05 -36.49 8.52
CA GLY A 386 -25.05 -37.40 7.36
C GLY A 386 -24.41 -36.85 6.08
N GLU A 387 -23.81 -35.64 6.13
CA GLU A 387 -23.27 -34.94 4.97
C GLU A 387 -21.83 -34.49 5.21
N GLU A 388 -21.01 -34.57 4.17
CA GLU A 388 -19.60 -34.17 4.24
C GLU A 388 -19.45 -32.66 4.34
N ILE A 389 -18.53 -32.22 5.21
CA ILE A 389 -18.05 -30.84 5.26
C ILE A 389 -16.75 -30.77 4.47
N LEU A 390 -16.78 -30.04 3.36
CA LEU A 390 -15.64 -29.84 2.49
C LEU A 390 -15.05 -28.44 2.69
N CYS A 391 -13.78 -28.33 3.05
CA CYS A 391 -13.06 -27.06 3.14
C CYS A 391 -12.30 -26.80 1.83
N ALA A 392 -12.43 -25.59 1.29
CA ALA A 392 -11.81 -25.19 0.03
C ALA A 392 -11.41 -23.71 0.06
N SER A 393 -10.54 -23.33 -0.88
CA SER A 393 -10.17 -21.94 -1.12
C SER A 393 -10.77 -21.45 -2.44
N GLY A 394 -11.51 -20.34 -2.40
CA GLY A 394 -12.11 -19.71 -3.58
C GLY A 394 -11.68 -18.26 -3.75
N ARG A 395 -12.22 -17.60 -4.79
CA ARG A 395 -11.88 -16.21 -5.16
C ARG A 395 -12.06 -15.17 -4.04
N PHE A 396 -12.92 -15.46 -3.06
CA PHE A 396 -13.23 -14.55 -1.94
C PHE A 396 -12.57 -14.97 -0.63
N GLY A 397 -11.68 -15.96 -0.67
CA GLY A 397 -11.06 -16.55 0.50
C GLY A 397 -11.55 -17.97 0.80
N PRO A 398 -11.05 -18.57 1.89
CA PRO A 398 -11.39 -19.92 2.29
C PRO A 398 -12.83 -20.02 2.83
N TYR A 399 -13.45 -21.16 2.55
CA TYR A 399 -14.82 -21.46 2.92
C TYR A 399 -15.01 -22.97 3.20
N ILE A 400 -16.05 -23.30 3.94
CA ILE A 400 -16.59 -24.65 4.02
C ILE A 400 -17.85 -24.76 3.16
N LYS A 401 -18.01 -25.90 2.50
CA LYS A 401 -19.20 -26.29 1.76
C LYS A 401 -19.91 -27.38 2.55
N PHE A 402 -21.18 -27.14 2.87
CA PHE A 402 -22.04 -28.08 3.59
C PHE A 402 -23.46 -28.01 3.01
N LYS A 403 -24.04 -29.14 2.60
CA LYS A 403 -25.39 -29.22 1.98
C LYS A 403 -25.61 -28.18 0.86
N GLY A 404 -24.61 -27.95 0.03
CA GLY A 404 -24.64 -26.96 -1.06
C GLY A 404 -24.46 -25.49 -0.63
N THR A 405 -24.35 -25.21 0.67
CA THR A 405 -24.15 -23.86 1.22
C THR A 405 -22.66 -23.57 1.40
N PHE A 406 -22.24 -22.35 1.07
CA PHE A 406 -20.87 -21.87 1.16
C PHE A 406 -20.71 -20.90 2.34
N ILE A 407 -19.89 -21.26 3.32
CA ILE A 407 -19.73 -20.50 4.57
C ILE A 407 -18.26 -20.10 4.71
N SER A 408 -17.98 -18.79 4.79
CA SER A 408 -16.61 -18.32 4.99
C SER A 408 -16.09 -18.71 6.37
N ILE A 409 -14.85 -19.18 6.44
CA ILE A 409 -14.21 -19.55 7.73
C ILE A 409 -13.58 -18.36 8.45
N GLY A 410 -13.59 -17.17 7.86
CA GLY A 410 -12.97 -15.97 8.43
C GLY A 410 -11.44 -15.97 8.35
N LYS A 411 -10.81 -14.90 8.87
CA LYS A 411 -9.34 -14.72 8.84
C LYS A 411 -8.60 -15.44 9.96
N ALA A 412 -9.30 -15.82 11.03
CA ALA A 412 -8.70 -16.45 12.21
C ALA A 412 -8.43 -17.95 12.01
N ASN A 413 -9.11 -18.58 11.05
CA ASN A 413 -9.03 -20.02 10.82
C ASN A 413 -8.19 -20.31 9.58
N ASP A 414 -7.28 -21.27 9.69
CA ASP A 414 -6.48 -21.76 8.56
C ASP A 414 -7.25 -22.91 7.86
N PRO A 415 -7.54 -22.81 6.53
CA PRO A 415 -8.26 -23.86 5.80
C PRO A 415 -7.54 -25.22 5.78
N TYR A 416 -6.22 -25.25 5.98
CA TYR A 416 -5.45 -26.49 6.00
C TYR A 416 -5.58 -27.23 7.34
N THR A 417 -5.85 -26.52 8.44
CA THR A 417 -5.84 -27.09 9.80
C THR A 417 -7.17 -26.97 10.56
N ILE A 418 -8.18 -26.30 10.00
CA ILE A 418 -9.49 -26.16 10.66
C ILE A 418 -10.08 -27.53 11.02
N ASP A 419 -10.55 -27.65 12.26
CA ASP A 419 -11.16 -28.85 12.81
C ASP A 419 -12.67 -28.91 12.60
N LEU A 420 -13.25 -30.09 12.89
CA LEU A 420 -14.68 -30.37 12.69
C LEU A 420 -15.57 -29.53 13.61
N ASP A 421 -15.19 -29.35 14.87
CA ASP A 421 -16.00 -28.64 15.87
C ASP A 421 -16.16 -27.16 15.47
N THR A 422 -15.08 -26.52 15.03
CA THR A 422 -15.08 -25.16 14.51
C THR A 422 -15.95 -25.05 13.26
N CYS A 423 -15.91 -26.04 12.36
CA CYS A 423 -16.77 -26.07 11.18
C CYS A 423 -18.26 -26.15 11.55
N ILE A 424 -18.61 -27.01 12.51
CA ILE A 424 -19.98 -27.18 13.01
C ILE A 424 -20.47 -25.87 13.65
N GLU A 425 -19.62 -25.19 14.42
CA GLU A 425 -19.95 -23.89 15.00
C GLU A 425 -20.23 -22.83 13.91
N LEU A 426 -19.42 -22.78 12.86
CA LEU A 426 -19.64 -21.89 11.72
C LEU A 426 -20.96 -22.18 11.00
N ILE A 427 -21.32 -23.47 10.85
CA ILE A 427 -22.60 -23.89 10.26
C ILE A 427 -23.77 -23.44 11.14
N HIS A 428 -23.74 -23.70 12.45
CA HIS A 428 -24.79 -23.25 13.36
C HIS A 428 -24.93 -21.73 13.38
N ASN A 429 -23.81 -20.99 13.44
CA ASN A 429 -23.80 -19.54 13.40
C ASN A 429 -24.36 -18.99 12.08
N HIS A 430 -24.06 -19.65 10.95
CA HIS A 430 -24.62 -19.29 9.66
C HIS A 430 -26.14 -19.53 9.60
N SER A 431 -26.59 -20.71 10.01
CA SER A 431 -28.02 -21.07 10.07
C SER A 431 -28.80 -20.13 11.01
N LYS A 432 -28.22 -19.76 12.15
CA LYS A 432 -28.82 -18.79 13.08
C LYS A 432 -28.97 -17.42 12.42
N LYS A 433 -27.93 -16.92 11.75
CA LYS A 433 -27.99 -15.65 11.01
C LYS A 433 -29.00 -15.68 9.85
N GLU A 434 -29.12 -16.80 9.16
CA GLU A 434 -30.15 -16.99 8.12
C GLU A 434 -31.57 -17.01 8.71
N SER A 435 -31.77 -17.65 9.88
CA SER A 435 -33.06 -17.62 10.58
C SER A 435 -33.42 -16.22 11.10
N GLU A 436 -32.44 -15.44 11.57
CA GLU A 436 -32.64 -14.05 12.01
C GLU A 436 -32.89 -13.07 10.85
N LYS A 437 -32.46 -13.40 9.63
CA LYS A 437 -32.81 -12.63 8.43
C LYS A 437 -34.28 -12.81 8.07
N THR A 438 -34.88 -13.96 8.30
CA THR A 438 -36.27 -14.22 7.91
C THR A 438 -37.22 -13.86 9.05
N ILE A 439 -37.99 -12.80 8.88
CA ILE A 439 -38.96 -12.31 9.87
C ILE A 439 -40.25 -13.13 9.81
N LYS A 440 -40.76 -13.40 8.60
CA LYS A 440 -41.98 -14.17 8.34
C LYS A 440 -41.92 -14.71 6.91
N SER A 441 -42.37 -15.93 6.66
CA SER A 441 -42.40 -16.53 5.32
C SER A 441 -43.77 -17.16 5.06
N PHE A 442 -44.27 -16.99 3.84
CA PHE A 442 -45.51 -17.59 3.34
C PHE A 442 -45.19 -18.36 2.05
N PRO A 443 -44.74 -19.63 2.17
CA PRO A 443 -44.25 -20.42 1.05
C PRO A 443 -45.29 -20.63 -0.04
N GLU A 444 -46.57 -20.84 0.33
CA GLU A 444 -47.69 -21.06 -0.61
C GLU A 444 -47.97 -19.86 -1.53
N LYS A 445 -47.46 -18.68 -1.17
CA LYS A 445 -47.69 -17.42 -1.89
C LYS A 445 -46.38 -16.81 -2.42
N ASN A 446 -45.24 -17.50 -2.30
CA ASN A 446 -43.91 -16.97 -2.65
C ASN A 446 -43.56 -15.62 -1.97
N ILE A 447 -43.98 -15.41 -0.73
CA ILE A 447 -43.71 -14.17 0.03
C ILE A 447 -42.73 -14.44 1.17
N GLU A 448 -41.68 -13.63 1.26
CA GLU A 448 -40.74 -13.61 2.38
C GLU A 448 -40.60 -12.18 2.94
N ILE A 449 -40.63 -12.02 4.26
CA ILE A 449 -40.24 -10.78 4.93
C ILE A 449 -38.83 -10.96 5.47
N LEU A 450 -37.89 -10.17 4.96
CA LEU A 450 -36.47 -10.32 5.22
C LEU A 450 -35.88 -9.07 5.87
N ASN A 451 -34.93 -9.24 6.78
CA ASN A 451 -34.20 -8.16 7.42
C ASN A 451 -32.89 -7.88 6.67
N GLY A 452 -32.82 -6.72 6.00
CA GLY A 452 -31.66 -6.31 5.22
C GLY A 452 -30.80 -5.25 5.91
N LYS A 453 -29.65 -4.92 5.31
CA LYS A 453 -28.71 -3.88 5.79
C LYS A 453 -29.37 -2.50 6.01
N PHE A 454 -30.49 -2.22 5.36
CA PHE A 454 -31.22 -0.94 5.41
C PHE A 454 -32.61 -1.06 6.07
N GLY A 455 -32.83 -2.12 6.84
CA GLY A 455 -34.12 -2.46 7.46
C GLY A 455 -34.86 -3.57 6.72
N ALA A 456 -36.03 -3.94 7.25
CA ALA A 456 -36.86 -5.02 6.73
C ALA A 456 -37.48 -4.70 5.35
N TYR A 457 -37.64 -5.72 4.52
CA TYR A 457 -38.23 -5.63 3.19
C TYR A 457 -39.02 -6.88 2.85
N ILE A 458 -39.96 -6.77 1.91
CA ILE A 458 -40.75 -7.88 1.37
C ILE A 458 -40.06 -8.39 0.11
N LYS A 459 -39.92 -9.70 -0.04
CA LYS A 459 -39.51 -10.37 -1.27
C LYS A 459 -40.70 -11.18 -1.78
N PHE A 460 -41.15 -10.87 -2.99
CA PHE A 460 -42.26 -11.53 -3.66
C PHE A 460 -41.89 -11.82 -5.10
N ASP A 461 -42.04 -13.08 -5.54
CA ASP A 461 -41.66 -13.57 -6.88
C ASP A 461 -40.27 -13.06 -7.35
N GLY A 462 -39.28 -13.14 -6.46
CA GLY A 462 -37.90 -12.73 -6.73
C GLY A 462 -37.65 -11.22 -6.77
N LYS A 463 -38.65 -10.37 -6.52
CA LYS A 463 -38.53 -8.91 -6.47
C LYS A 463 -38.60 -8.39 -5.03
N ASN A 464 -37.82 -7.35 -4.75
CA ASN A 464 -37.74 -6.73 -3.42
C ASN A 464 -38.59 -5.45 -3.35
N TYR A 465 -39.42 -5.35 -2.32
CA TYR A 465 -40.36 -4.26 -2.04
C TYR A 465 -40.07 -3.66 -0.67
N LYS A 466 -40.11 -2.33 -0.58
CA LYS A 466 -39.81 -1.61 0.65
C LYS A 466 -41.06 -1.62 1.55
N ILE A 467 -40.89 -1.96 2.82
CA ILE A 467 -41.94 -1.80 3.82
C ILE A 467 -42.10 -0.30 4.16
N PRO A 468 -43.33 0.25 4.19
CA PRO A 468 -43.58 1.64 4.57
C PRO A 468 -42.99 2.00 5.94
N LYS A 469 -42.58 3.26 6.12
CA LYS A 469 -42.02 3.73 7.40
C LYS A 469 -43.10 3.69 8.48
N GLY A 470 -42.80 3.09 9.63
CA GLY A 470 -43.72 2.98 10.77
C GLY A 470 -44.55 1.69 10.81
N THR A 471 -44.47 0.85 9.78
CA THR A 471 -45.10 -0.47 9.75
C THR A 471 -44.21 -1.49 10.44
N ASP A 472 -44.76 -2.26 11.40
CA ASP A 472 -44.04 -3.38 12.03
C ASP A 472 -43.99 -4.57 11.06
N PRO A 473 -42.80 -5.01 10.62
CA PRO A 473 -42.65 -6.16 9.73
C PRO A 473 -43.20 -7.47 10.29
N LYS A 474 -43.29 -7.62 11.63
CA LYS A 474 -43.76 -8.85 12.28
C LYS A 474 -45.28 -9.01 12.23
N THR A 475 -46.01 -7.90 12.17
CA THR A 475 -47.49 -7.89 12.20
C THR A 475 -48.12 -7.90 10.82
N LEU A 476 -47.32 -8.00 9.74
CA LEU A 476 -47.82 -8.01 8.37
C LEU A 476 -48.50 -9.34 8.05
N GLU A 477 -49.72 -9.24 7.52
CA GLU A 477 -50.53 -10.33 7.00
C GLU A 477 -50.53 -10.34 5.46
N VAL A 478 -50.85 -11.48 4.85
CA VAL A 478 -50.71 -11.72 3.40
C VAL A 478 -51.42 -10.65 2.56
N ASP A 479 -52.62 -10.24 2.94
CA ASP A 479 -53.42 -9.28 2.17
C ASP A 479 -52.77 -7.89 2.14
N THR A 480 -52.29 -7.41 3.30
CA THR A 480 -51.56 -6.13 3.42
C THR A 480 -50.23 -6.17 2.68
N ILE A 481 -49.55 -7.32 2.67
CA ILE A 481 -48.31 -7.50 1.90
C ILE A 481 -48.59 -7.36 0.40
N MET A 482 -49.67 -7.98 -0.09
CA MET A 482 -50.05 -7.87 -1.49
C MET A 482 -50.45 -6.43 -1.86
N GLU A 483 -51.12 -5.68 -1.00
CA GLU A 483 -51.39 -4.25 -1.24
C GLU A 483 -50.10 -3.44 -1.37
N ILE A 484 -49.10 -3.69 -0.53
CA ILE A 484 -47.79 -3.04 -0.61
C ILE A 484 -47.09 -3.41 -1.92
N VAL A 485 -47.13 -4.68 -2.33
CA VAL A 485 -46.53 -5.17 -3.58
C VAL A 485 -47.20 -4.55 -4.81
N HIS A 486 -48.53 -4.39 -4.81
CA HIS A 486 -49.28 -3.80 -5.94
C HIS A 486 -49.12 -2.27 -6.02
N SER A 487 -48.92 -1.59 -4.88
CA SER A 487 -48.77 -0.14 -4.82
C SER A 487 -47.33 0.35 -4.95
N ALA A 488 -46.33 -0.49 -4.66
CA ALA A 488 -44.92 -0.10 -4.67
C ALA A 488 -44.17 -0.58 -5.93
N LYS A 489 -43.28 0.27 -6.45
CA LYS A 489 -42.33 -0.16 -7.50
C LYS A 489 -41.24 -1.06 -6.91
N PRO A 490 -40.92 -2.20 -7.56
CA PRO A 490 -39.86 -3.09 -7.10
C PRO A 490 -38.50 -2.40 -7.16
N LYS A 491 -37.65 -2.61 -6.15
CA LYS A 491 -36.25 -2.18 -6.20
C LYS A 491 -35.44 -3.15 -7.05
N LYS A 492 -34.59 -2.62 -7.95
CA LYS A 492 -33.60 -3.45 -8.65
C LYS A 492 -32.66 -4.10 -7.64
N SER A 493 -32.52 -5.43 -7.74
CA SER A 493 -31.39 -6.14 -7.17
C SER A 493 -30.12 -5.55 -7.79
N LYS A 494 -29.15 -5.15 -6.96
CA LYS A 494 -27.81 -4.81 -7.44
C LYS A 494 -27.01 -6.06 -7.71
#